data_AF-A0AA48KU17-F1
#
_entry.id   AF-A0AA48KU17-F1
#
_cell.length_a   1.000
_cell.length_b   1.000
_cell.length_c   1.000
_cell.angle_alpha   90.00
_cell.angle_beta   90.00
_cell.angle_gamma   90.00
#
_symmetry.space_group_name_H-M   'P 1'
#
loop_
_entity.id
_entity.type
_entity.pdbx_description
1 polymer ?
#
loop_
_entity_poly.entity_id
_entity_poly.type
_entity_poly.pdbx_seq_one_letter_code
_entity_poly.pdbx_strand_id
1 'polypeptide(L)'
;MCKYLLELVLKQFPKKMRDCLDNEGGNVFTLEMLESLVKDLDEFDLMSKEEFFIFYEPPSTDARIVNQHALFSVASGAHLLLDDLLEKHAIENLAIVIPKEIKWEVRNKLDQSNITERVLFPGLDGLSAWLKRHYSPTLQK
;
A
#
# COMPACT_ATOMS: atom_id res chain seq x y z
N MET A 1 13.08 11.05 -1.50
CA MET A 1 13.17 9.63 -1.08
C MET A 1 12.21 8.74 -1.87
N CYS A 2 10.90 9.03 -1.94
CA CYS A 2 9.95 8.20 -2.73
C CYS A 2 10.28 8.07 -4.23
N LYS A 3 10.82 9.12 -4.88
CA LYS A 3 11.09 9.08 -6.33
C LYS A 3 12.17 8.05 -6.72
N TYR A 4 13.22 7.92 -5.91
CA TYR A 4 14.31 6.96 -6.14
C TYR A 4 13.88 5.51 -5.92
N LEU A 5 13.00 5.28 -4.92
CA LEU A 5 12.44 3.95 -4.67
C LEU A 5 11.57 3.50 -5.85
N LEU A 6 10.73 4.40 -6.37
CA LEU A 6 9.89 4.11 -7.53
C LEU A 6 10.75 3.80 -8.76
N GLU A 7 11.79 4.57 -9.05
CA GLU A 7 12.71 4.30 -10.18
C GLU A 7 13.39 2.92 -10.12
N LEU A 8 13.74 2.43 -8.92
CA LEU A 8 14.27 1.07 -8.73
C LEU A 8 13.21 0.01 -9.00
N VAL A 9 11.99 0.23 -8.50
CA VAL A 9 10.83 -0.65 -8.72
C VAL A 9 10.44 -0.70 -10.21
N LEU A 10 10.66 0.35 -11.00
CA LEU A 10 10.38 0.33 -12.44
C LEU A 10 11.30 -0.61 -13.22
N LYS A 11 12.52 -0.90 -12.74
CA LYS A 11 13.53 -1.68 -13.51
C LYS A 11 13.12 -3.13 -13.74
N GLN A 12 12.45 -3.74 -12.77
CA GLN A 12 11.92 -5.11 -12.84
C GLN A 12 10.67 -5.23 -13.73
N PHE A 13 10.02 -4.13 -14.12
CA PHE A 13 8.76 -4.21 -14.83
C PHE A 13 8.91 -4.80 -16.24
N PRO A 14 7.95 -5.61 -16.71
CA PRO A 14 7.84 -5.97 -18.12
C PRO A 14 7.78 -4.70 -19.00
N LYS A 15 8.27 -4.78 -20.23
CA LYS A 15 8.37 -3.62 -21.14
C LYS A 15 7.02 -2.90 -21.32
N LYS A 16 5.94 -3.66 -21.53
CA LYS A 16 4.59 -3.10 -21.71
C LYS A 16 4.14 -2.21 -20.54
N MET A 17 4.49 -2.58 -19.32
CA MET A 17 4.15 -1.83 -18.10
C MET A 17 4.93 -0.52 -17.98
N ARG A 18 6.22 -0.55 -18.33
CA ARG A 18 7.05 0.66 -18.39
C ARG A 18 6.53 1.64 -19.44
N ASP A 19 6.28 1.13 -20.65
CA ASP A 19 5.75 1.95 -21.75
C ASP A 19 4.41 2.60 -21.38
N CYS A 20 3.54 1.89 -20.64
CA CYS A 20 2.27 2.43 -20.15
C CYS A 20 2.45 3.57 -19.14
N LEU A 21 3.32 3.42 -18.14
CA LEU A 21 3.61 4.47 -17.16
C LEU A 21 4.28 5.70 -17.80
N ASP A 22 5.22 5.47 -18.71
CA ASP A 22 5.93 6.54 -19.42
C ASP A 22 4.97 7.39 -20.27
N ASN A 23 3.99 6.75 -20.93
CA ASN A 23 2.98 7.44 -21.75
C ASN A 23 2.01 8.29 -20.91
N GLU A 24 1.63 7.82 -19.73
CA GLU A 24 0.74 8.55 -18.81
C GLU A 24 1.49 9.57 -17.94
N GLY A 25 2.83 9.54 -17.92
CA GLY A 25 3.66 10.40 -17.07
C GLY A 25 3.55 10.08 -15.57
N GLY A 26 3.11 8.87 -15.24
CA GLY A 26 2.87 8.40 -13.87
C GLY A 26 4.01 7.56 -13.31
N ASN A 27 4.07 7.40 -11.98
CA ASN A 27 5.01 6.48 -11.31
C ASN A 27 4.30 5.30 -10.62
N VAL A 28 2.97 5.27 -10.68
CA VAL A 28 2.09 4.30 -10.01
C VAL A 28 0.96 3.99 -10.99
N PHE A 29 0.47 2.75 -10.99
CA PHE A 29 -0.65 2.37 -11.84
C PHE A 29 -1.99 2.82 -11.25
N THR A 30 -2.91 3.29 -12.08
CA THR A 30 -4.33 3.31 -11.72
C THR A 30 -4.98 1.99 -12.12
N LEU A 31 -6.19 1.72 -11.60
CA LEU A 31 -6.91 0.52 -11.98
C LEU A 31 -7.24 0.50 -13.48
N GLU A 32 -7.58 1.66 -14.07
CA GLU A 32 -7.87 1.79 -15.49
C GLU A 32 -6.66 1.45 -16.36
N MET A 33 -5.45 1.84 -15.92
CA MET A 33 -4.21 1.47 -16.61
C MET A 33 -4.01 -0.05 -16.58
N LEU A 34 -4.25 -0.70 -15.43
CA LEU A 34 -4.11 -2.15 -15.30
C LEU A 34 -5.12 -2.91 -16.15
N GLU A 35 -6.39 -2.48 -16.14
CA GLU A 35 -7.46 -3.06 -16.98
C GLU A 35 -7.16 -2.94 -18.48
N SER A 36 -6.37 -1.93 -18.89
CA SER A 36 -5.90 -1.78 -20.27
C SER A 36 -4.74 -2.72 -20.63
N LEU A 37 -3.97 -3.16 -19.63
CA LEU A 37 -2.76 -3.97 -19.81
C LEU A 37 -3.05 -5.47 -19.73
N VAL A 38 -3.94 -5.88 -18.83
CA VAL A 38 -4.26 -7.27 -18.50
C VAL A 38 -5.75 -7.45 -18.28
N LYS A 39 -6.30 -8.58 -18.70
CA LYS A 39 -7.73 -8.89 -18.54
C LYS A 39 -8.05 -9.49 -17.17
N ASP A 40 -7.12 -10.25 -16.62
CA ASP A 40 -7.28 -10.99 -15.39
C ASP A 40 -5.91 -11.21 -14.70
N LEU A 41 -5.96 -11.80 -13.51
CA LEU A 41 -4.77 -12.08 -12.71
C LEU A 41 -3.87 -13.16 -13.34
N ASP A 42 -4.43 -14.10 -14.10
CA ASP A 42 -3.64 -15.14 -14.76
C ASP A 42 -2.78 -14.53 -15.88
N GLU A 43 -3.33 -13.59 -16.65
CA GLU A 43 -2.59 -12.83 -17.66
C GLU A 43 -1.52 -11.94 -17.01
N PHE A 44 -1.84 -11.33 -15.86
CA PHE A 44 -0.89 -10.55 -15.06
C PHE A 44 0.31 -11.38 -14.61
N ASP A 45 0.07 -12.56 -14.03
CA ASP A 45 1.11 -13.48 -13.56
C ASP A 45 2.00 -13.97 -14.72
N LEU A 46 1.44 -14.12 -15.93
CA LEU A 46 2.14 -14.59 -17.12
C LEU A 46 2.81 -13.47 -17.94
N MET A 47 2.69 -12.20 -17.55
CA MET A 47 3.22 -11.06 -18.32
C MET A 47 4.74 -11.07 -18.47
N SER A 48 5.45 -11.69 -17.54
CA SER A 48 6.90 -11.77 -17.53
C SER A 48 7.35 -13.12 -16.96
N LYS A 49 8.48 -13.61 -17.46
CA LYS A 49 9.16 -14.76 -16.86
C LYS A 49 9.88 -14.39 -15.56
N GLU A 50 10.30 -13.14 -15.46
CA GLU A 50 10.86 -12.59 -14.22
C GLU A 50 9.71 -12.14 -13.33
N GLU A 51 9.74 -12.59 -12.08
CA GLU A 51 8.78 -12.21 -11.04
C GLU A 51 8.89 -10.72 -10.72
N PHE A 52 7.75 -10.06 -10.52
CA PHE A 52 7.72 -8.64 -10.23
C PHE A 52 6.59 -8.28 -9.28
N PHE A 53 6.59 -7.06 -8.74
CA PHE A 53 5.44 -6.50 -8.02
C PHE A 53 5.18 -5.08 -8.45
N ILE A 54 3.92 -4.67 -8.54
CA ILE A 54 3.56 -3.28 -8.88
C ILE A 54 3.00 -2.57 -7.65
N PHE A 55 3.02 -1.24 -7.70
CA PHE A 55 2.16 -0.41 -6.86
C PHE A 55 1.01 0.15 -7.68
N TYR A 56 -0.18 0.22 -7.09
CA TYR A 56 -1.34 0.82 -7.72
C TYR A 56 -2.19 1.62 -6.75
N GLU A 57 -2.83 2.66 -7.26
CA GLU A 57 -3.84 3.45 -6.57
C GLU A 57 -5.22 2.90 -6.95
N PRO A 58 -5.95 2.30 -6.00
CA PRO A 58 -7.31 1.85 -6.25
C PRO A 58 -8.25 3.06 -6.44
N PRO A 59 -9.38 2.85 -7.12
CA PRO A 59 -10.37 3.91 -7.26
C PRO A 59 -10.92 4.29 -5.87
N SER A 60 -11.22 5.57 -5.69
CA SER A 60 -11.77 6.15 -4.46
C SER A 60 -13.25 5.77 -4.22
N THR A 61 -13.62 4.52 -4.47
CA THR A 61 -15.00 4.00 -4.37
C THR A 61 -15.49 3.89 -2.94
N ASP A 62 -14.58 3.73 -1.98
CA ASP A 62 -14.87 3.65 -0.55
C ASP A 62 -14.11 4.75 0.20
N ALA A 63 -14.81 5.45 1.10
CA ALA A 63 -14.22 6.50 1.94
C ALA A 63 -13.07 5.98 2.82
N ARG A 64 -13.00 4.67 3.12
CA ARG A 64 -11.84 4.02 3.76
C ARG A 64 -10.57 4.17 2.94
N ILE A 65 -10.65 3.92 1.63
CA ILE A 65 -9.50 3.99 0.71
C ILE A 65 -8.99 5.43 0.64
N VAL A 66 -9.91 6.39 0.54
CA VAL A 66 -9.60 7.83 0.53
C VAL A 66 -8.91 8.25 1.82
N ASN A 67 -9.46 7.87 2.97
CA ASN A 67 -8.94 8.30 4.26
C ASN A 67 -7.59 7.67 4.62
N GLN A 68 -7.27 6.51 4.05
CA GLN A 68 -5.99 5.83 4.24
C GLN A 68 -4.89 6.34 3.28
N HIS A 69 -5.22 7.19 2.29
CA HIS A 69 -4.31 7.58 1.21
C HIS A 69 -3.56 6.36 0.66
N ALA A 70 -4.30 5.27 0.45
CA ALA A 70 -3.72 3.94 0.39
C ALA A 70 -3.11 3.68 -0.98
N LEU A 71 -1.80 3.42 -0.98
CA LEU A 71 -1.07 2.82 -2.08
C LEU A 71 -1.05 1.30 -1.87
N PHE A 72 -1.52 0.54 -2.84
CA PHE A 72 -1.55 -0.93 -2.76
C PHE A 72 -0.43 -1.52 -3.59
N SER A 73 -0.07 -2.75 -3.28
CA SER A 73 0.92 -3.52 -4.03
C SER A 73 0.41 -4.92 -4.36
N VAL A 74 0.77 -5.43 -5.53
CA VAL A 74 0.46 -6.81 -5.94
C VAL A 74 1.66 -7.42 -6.64
N ALA A 75 1.99 -8.67 -6.29
CA ALA A 75 3.04 -9.45 -6.91
C ALA A 75 2.49 -10.25 -8.10
N SER A 76 3.33 -10.54 -9.09
CA SER A 76 3.04 -11.31 -10.31
C SER A 76 2.84 -12.81 -10.05
N GLY A 77 2.38 -13.17 -8.86
CA GLY A 77 2.18 -14.54 -8.41
C GLY A 77 1.73 -14.57 -6.96
N ALA A 78 0.64 -15.29 -6.69
CA ALA A 78 0.04 -15.36 -5.34
C ALA A 78 0.93 -16.02 -4.27
N HIS A 79 1.99 -16.74 -4.68
CA HIS A 79 2.94 -17.40 -3.78
C HIS A 79 4.15 -16.53 -3.44
N LEU A 80 4.27 -15.35 -4.07
CA LEU A 80 5.41 -14.45 -3.90
C LEU A 80 5.17 -13.51 -2.73
N LEU A 81 6.17 -13.37 -1.88
CA LEU A 81 6.18 -12.37 -0.83
C LEU A 81 6.91 -11.11 -1.33
N LEU A 82 6.39 -9.95 -0.95
CA LEU A 82 6.99 -8.68 -1.32
C LEU A 82 8.44 -8.57 -0.80
N ASP A 83 8.71 -9.05 0.41
CA ASP A 83 10.03 -9.02 1.01
C ASP A 83 11.05 -9.80 0.16
N ASP A 84 10.68 -11.00 -0.32
CA ASP A 84 11.51 -11.82 -1.21
C ASP A 84 11.80 -11.10 -2.54
N LEU A 85 10.82 -10.39 -3.08
CA LEU A 85 10.96 -9.61 -4.31
C LEU A 85 11.86 -8.39 -4.14
N LEU A 86 11.77 -7.70 -2.99
CA LEU A 86 12.66 -6.59 -2.67
C LEU A 86 14.12 -7.05 -2.60
N GLU A 87 14.38 -8.20 -1.97
CA GLU A 87 15.71 -8.79 -1.91
C GLU A 87 16.19 -9.25 -3.30
N LYS A 88 15.35 -10.01 -4.03
CA LYS A 88 15.67 -10.54 -5.37
C LYS A 88 16.07 -9.46 -6.36
N HIS A 89 15.38 -8.32 -6.34
CA HIS A 89 15.63 -7.20 -7.25
C HIS A 89 16.62 -6.18 -6.69
N ALA A 90 17.24 -6.47 -5.54
CA ALA A 90 18.16 -5.56 -4.84
C ALA A 90 17.57 -4.14 -4.66
N ILE A 91 16.28 -4.07 -4.33
CA ILE A 91 15.57 -2.81 -4.09
C ILE A 91 15.88 -2.36 -2.67
N GLU A 92 16.52 -1.19 -2.54
CA GLU A 92 16.81 -0.59 -1.25
C GLU A 92 15.51 -0.37 -0.44
N ASN A 93 15.46 -0.92 0.77
CA ASN A 93 14.30 -0.81 1.64
C ASN A 93 14.71 -0.42 3.07
N LEU A 94 13.76 0.14 3.83
CA LEU A 94 13.94 0.47 5.24
C LEU A 94 12.74 -0.05 6.03
N ALA A 95 13.01 -1.03 6.89
CA ALA A 95 12.02 -1.49 7.85
C ALA A 95 11.95 -0.54 9.06
N ILE A 96 10.81 0.12 9.25
CA ILE A 96 10.55 0.92 10.45
C ILE A 96 9.89 0.02 11.49
N VAL A 97 10.68 -0.47 12.44
CA VAL A 97 10.17 -1.27 13.57
C VAL A 97 9.71 -0.32 14.67
N ILE A 98 8.42 -0.37 15.02
CA ILE A 98 7.85 0.42 16.12
C ILE A 98 7.87 -0.44 17.41
N PRO A 99 8.68 -0.09 18.43
CA PRO A 99 8.72 -0.81 19.70
C PRO A 99 7.34 -0.87 20.35
N LYS A 100 7.03 -1.97 21.04
CA LYS A 100 5.72 -2.17 21.66
C LYS A 100 5.45 -1.14 22.77
N GLU A 101 6.50 -0.68 23.43
CA GLU A 101 6.49 0.24 24.56
C GLU A 101 5.96 1.63 24.15
N ILE A 102 6.24 2.06 22.91
CA ILE A 102 5.83 3.38 22.42
C ILE A 102 4.50 3.35 21.67
N LYS A 103 3.83 2.20 21.56
CA LYS A 103 2.58 2.08 20.81
C LYS A 103 1.51 3.07 21.26
N TRP A 104 1.42 3.33 22.56
CA TRP A 104 0.49 4.31 23.11
C TRP A 104 0.89 5.75 22.80
N GLU A 105 2.17 6.08 22.89
CA GLU A 105 2.66 7.41 22.51
C GLU A 105 2.41 7.69 21.03
N VAL A 106 2.75 6.74 20.14
CA VAL A 106 2.52 6.85 18.70
C VAL A 106 1.03 7.02 18.43
N ARG A 107 0.16 6.21 19.06
CA ARG A 107 -1.30 6.37 18.92
C ARG A 107 -1.81 7.72 19.40
N ASN A 108 -1.33 8.21 20.54
CA ASN A 108 -1.73 9.53 21.04
C ASN A 108 -1.32 10.66 20.09
N LYS A 109 -0.15 10.54 19.44
CA LYS A 109 0.29 11.50 18.42
C LYS A 109 -0.58 11.41 17.17
N LEU A 110 -0.94 10.21 16.71
CA LEU A 110 -1.88 10.02 15.60
C LEU A 110 -3.26 10.61 15.91
N ASP A 111 -3.77 10.41 17.13
CA ASP A 111 -5.03 11.01 17.59
C ASP A 111 -4.97 12.56 17.54
N GLN A 112 -3.85 13.17 17.99
CA GLN A 112 -3.64 14.62 17.90
C GLN A 112 -3.61 15.13 16.46
N SER A 113 -3.16 14.31 15.51
CA SER A 113 -3.21 14.59 14.07
C SER A 113 -4.54 14.21 13.41
N ASN A 114 -5.58 13.89 14.19
CA ASN A 114 -6.89 13.46 13.71
C ASN A 114 -6.86 12.15 12.87
N ILE A 115 -5.80 11.36 13.00
CA ILE A 115 -5.69 10.02 12.42
C ILE A 115 -6.26 9.03 13.45
N THR A 116 -7.58 8.93 13.48
CA THR A 116 -8.35 8.12 14.44
C THR A 116 -9.11 7.00 13.74
N GLU A 117 -9.58 5.99 14.48
CA GLU A 117 -10.39 4.90 13.93
C GLU A 117 -11.66 5.41 13.23
N ARG A 118 -12.27 6.50 13.72
CA ARG A 118 -13.45 7.12 13.10
C ARG A 118 -13.14 7.71 11.72
N VAL A 119 -11.91 8.19 11.52
CA VAL A 119 -11.47 8.74 10.23
C VAL A 119 -11.05 7.60 9.31
N LEU A 120 -10.26 6.64 9.80
CA LEU A 120 -9.77 5.53 8.98
C LEU A 120 -10.85 4.52 8.57
N PHE A 121 -11.88 4.34 9.41
CA PHE A 121 -12.99 3.41 9.20
C PHE A 121 -14.34 4.15 9.35
N PRO A 122 -14.78 4.89 8.31
CA PRO A 122 -16.07 5.57 8.32
C PRO A 122 -17.23 4.62 8.64
N GLY A 123 -18.23 5.16 9.32
CA GLY A 123 -19.43 4.43 9.75
C GLY A 123 -19.44 4.09 11.24
N LEU A 124 -20.37 3.22 11.63
CA LEU A 124 -20.60 2.85 13.03
C LEU A 124 -19.46 2.02 13.60
N ASP A 125 -18.76 1.23 12.79
CA ASP A 125 -17.69 0.35 13.25
C ASP A 125 -16.50 1.16 13.78
N GLY A 126 -15.98 2.11 12.99
CA GLY A 126 -14.88 2.97 13.44
C GLY A 126 -15.28 3.92 14.55
N LEU A 127 -16.51 4.44 14.54
CA LEU A 127 -17.03 5.25 15.64
C LEU A 127 -17.10 4.45 16.95
N SER A 128 -17.65 3.22 16.91
CA SER A 128 -17.79 2.36 18.08
C SER A 128 -16.43 1.91 18.61
N ALA A 129 -15.48 1.59 17.73
CA ALA A 129 -14.11 1.24 18.10
C ALA A 129 -13.39 2.42 18.78
N TRP A 130 -13.50 3.63 18.20
CA TRP A 130 -12.95 4.85 18.78
C TRP A 130 -13.55 5.15 20.16
N LEU A 131 -14.89 5.11 20.29
CA LEU A 131 -15.59 5.32 21.56
C LEU A 131 -15.16 4.29 22.61
N LYS A 132 -15.16 3.00 22.25
CA LYS A 132 -14.72 1.93 23.13
C LYS A 132 -13.31 2.21 23.64
N ARG A 133 -12.35 2.54 22.77
CA ARG A 133 -10.97 2.83 23.18
C ARG A 133 -10.89 4.07 24.07
N HIS A 134 -11.55 5.16 23.67
CA HIS A 134 -11.47 6.45 24.36
C HIS A 134 -12.04 6.39 25.78
N TYR A 135 -13.11 5.63 25.98
CA TYR A 135 -13.82 5.55 27.26
C TYR A 135 -13.52 4.28 28.05
N SER A 136 -12.82 3.30 27.49
CA SER A 136 -12.39 2.13 28.26
C SER A 136 -11.27 2.51 29.23
N PRO A 137 -11.33 2.08 30.50
CA PRO A 137 -10.22 2.25 31.42
C PRO A 137 -9.01 1.52 30.86
N THR A 138 -7.96 2.27 30.56
CA THR A 138 -6.69 1.76 30.06
C THR A 138 -5.99 1.01 31.20
N LEU A 139 -6.14 -0.31 31.24
CA LEU A 139 -5.24 -1.18 31.98
C LEU A 139 -3.87 -1.16 31.28
N GLN A 140 -3.05 -0.16 31.59
CA GLN A 140 -1.57 -0.12 31.51
C GLN A 140 -1.11 1.34 31.31
N LYS A 141 -0.66 1.95 32.42
CA LYS A 141 0.43 2.94 32.39
C LYS A 141 1.75 2.20 32.23
#